data_AF-A0A0D1BYI1-F1
#
_entry.id   AF-A0A0D1BYI1-F1
#
_cell.length_a   1.000
_cell.length_b   1.000
_cell.length_c   1.000
_cell.angle_alpha   90.00
_cell.angle_beta   90.00
_cell.angle_gamma   90.00
#
_symmetry.space_group_name_H-M   'P 1'
#
loop_
_entity.id
_entity.type
_entity.pdbx_description
1 polymer ?
#
loop_
_entity_poly.entity_id
_entity_poly.type
_entity_poly.pdbx_seq_one_letter_code
_entity_poly.pdbx_strand_id
1 'polypeptide(L)' 'MKSIKRDCIVSGIVWIIILLTLPYEAKLKYIGYSLVGLIIVFITYKFRKDDK' A
#
# COMPACT_ATOMS: atom_id res chain seq x y z
N MET A 1 6.81 -19.07 5.37
CA MET A 1 5.84 -18.71 4.31
C MET A 1 4.36 -18.62 4.76
N LYS A 2 3.89 -19.31 5.81
CA LYS A 2 2.49 -19.21 6.30
C LYS A 2 2.10 -17.85 6.92
N SER A 3 3.06 -17.07 7.44
CA SER A 3 2.76 -15.75 8.03
C SER A 3 2.53 -14.69 6.95
N ILE A 4 3.49 -14.49 6.05
CA ILE A 4 3.47 -13.43 5.02
C ILE A 4 2.18 -13.42 4.18
N LYS A 5 1.65 -14.59 3.79
CA LYS A 5 0.36 -14.65 3.06
C LYS A 5 -0.80 -14.10 3.89
N ARG A 6 -0.84 -14.40 5.19
CA ARG A 6 -1.87 -13.95 6.11
C ARG A 6 -1.74 -12.46 6.41
N ASP A 7 -0.50 -12.00 6.62
CA ASP A 7 -0.18 -10.58 6.81
C ASP A 7 -0.62 -9.74 5.58
N CYS A 8 -0.42 -10.26 4.37
CA CYS A 8 -0.86 -9.61 3.13
C CYS A 8 -2.39 -9.58 2.99
N ILE A 9 -3.08 -10.66 3.36
CA ILE A 9 -4.55 -10.73 3.37
C ILE A 9 -5.14 -9.75 4.40
N VAL A 10 -4.60 -9.73 5.62
CA VAL A 10 -5.03 -8.81 6.69
C VAL A 10 -4.80 -7.36 6.28
N SER A 11 -3.63 -7.06 5.70
CA SER A 11 -3.33 -5.73 5.14
C SER A 11 -4.33 -5.32 4.07
N GLY A 12 -4.67 -6.22 3.13
CA GLY A 12 -5.67 -5.97 2.11
C GLY A 12 -7.08 -5.71 2.67
N ILE A 13 -7.51 -6.47 3.68
CA ILE A 13 -8.81 -6.28 4.34
C ILE A 13 -8.87 -4.92 5.04
N VAL A 14 -7.82 -4.54 5.77
CA VAL A 14 -7.73 -3.23 6.44
C VAL A 14 -7.82 -2.10 5.41
N TRP A 15 -7.17 -2.26 4.26
CA TRP A 15 -7.20 -1.28 3.17
C TRP A 15 -8.62 -1.08 2.60
N ILE A 16 -9.38 -2.17 2.43
CA ILE A 16 -10.78 -2.13 1.98
C ILE A 16 -11.69 -1.45 3.02
N ILE A 17 -11.51 -1.75 4.30
CA ILE A 17 -12.31 -1.15 5.39
C ILE A 17 -12.09 0.37 5.46
N ILE A 18 -10.83 0.82 5.30
CA ILE A 18 -10.49 2.25 5.26
C ILE A 18 -11.16 2.92 4.06
N LEU A 19 -11.13 2.28 2.90
CA LEU A 19 -11.80 2.77 1.68
C LEU A 19 -13.33 2.83 1.80
N LEU A 20 -13.95 1.96 2.61
CA LEU A 20 -15.40 1.98 2.84
C LEU A 20 -15.82 3.05 3.85
N THR A 21 -15.01 3.28 4.88
CA THR A 21 -15.30 4.23 5.97
C THR A 21 -14.92 5.67 5.66
N LEU A 22 -14.02 5.91 4.70
CA LEU A 22 -13.64 7.26 4.30
C LEU A 22 -14.77 7.98 3.51
N PRO A 23 -15.03 9.27 3.82
CA PRO A 23 -15.91 10.09 3.00
C PRO A 23 -15.34 10.24 1.58
N TYR A 24 -16.22 10.39 0.59
CA TYR A 24 -15.86 10.36 -0.84
C TYR A 24 -14.71 11.30 -1.20
N GLU A 25 -14.70 12.52 -0.65
CA GLU A 25 -13.62 13.49 -0.89
C GLU A 25 -12.25 13.04 -0.37
N ALA A 26 -12.24 12.28 0.73
CA ALA A 26 -11.01 11.75 1.32
C ALA A 26 -10.56 10.44 0.64
N LYS A 27 -11.46 9.69 -0.02
CA LYS A 27 -11.09 8.47 -0.77
C LYS A 27 -10.09 8.78 -1.87
N LEU A 28 -10.32 9.84 -2.65
CA LEU A 28 -9.44 10.20 -3.76
C LEU A 28 -8.02 10.56 -3.26
N LYS A 29 -7.96 11.33 -2.16
CA LYS A 29 -6.70 11.69 -1.50
C LYS A 29 -5.99 10.45 -0.97
N TYR A 30 -6.71 9.53 -0.31
CA TYR A 30 -6.14 8.29 0.22
C TYR A 30 -5.59 7.38 -0.87
N ILE A 31 -6.32 7.22 -1.98
CA ILE A 31 -5.85 6.48 -3.16
C ILE A 31 -4.57 7.14 -3.71
N GLY A 32 -4.54 8.46 -3.81
CA GLY A 32 -3.36 9.22 -4.22
C GLY A 32 -2.14 8.97 -3.33
N TYR A 33 -2.29 9.09 -2.01
CA TYR A 33 -1.20 8.82 -1.06
C TYR A 33 -0.72 7.38 -1.12
N SER A 34 -1.62 6.41 -1.27
CA SER A 34 -1.24 4.99 -1.36
C SER A 34 -0.48 4.68 -2.65
N LEU A 35 -0.85 5.31 -3.77
CA LEU A 35 -0.14 5.16 -5.04
C LEU A 35 1.25 5.79 -4.99
N VAL A 36 1.37 6.99 -4.39
CA VAL A 36 2.67 7.65 -4.14
C VAL A 36 3.55 6.79 -3.24
N GLY A 37 2.99 6.22 -2.16
CA GLY A 37 3.72 5.30 -1.28
C GLY A 37 4.27 4.07 -2.03
N LEU A 38 3.46 3.45 -2.90
CA LEU A 38 3.90 2.33 -3.74
C LEU A 38 5.00 2.73 -4.72
N ILE A 39 4.90 3.91 -5.35
CA ILE A 39 5.93 4.43 -6.26
C ILE A 39 7.24 4.65 -5.51
N ILE A 40 7.20 5.25 -4.31
CA ILE A 40 8.40 5.48 -3.50
C ILE A 40 9.04 4.13 -3.14
N VAL A 41 8.26 3.17 -2.63
CA VAL A 41 8.78 1.84 -2.30
C VAL A 41 9.38 1.15 -3.53
N PHE A 42 8.74 1.27 -4.69
CA PHE A 42 9.26 0.72 -5.94
C PHE A 42 10.58 1.36 -6.36
N ILE A 43 10.68 2.69 -6.29
CA ILE A 43 11.91 3.44 -6.59
C ILE A 43 13.01 3.05 -5.60
N THR A 44 12.73 3.07 -4.30
CA THR A 44 13.69 2.67 -3.26
C THR A 44 14.17 1.23 -3.45
N TYR A 45 13.27 0.31 -3.82
CA TYR A 45 13.62 -1.07 -4.11
C TYR A 45 14.50 -1.20 -5.35
N LYS A 46 14.20 -0.43 -6.42
CA LYS A 46 15.01 -0.37 -7.63
C LYS A 46 16.44 0.12 -7.33
N PHE A 47 16.56 1.28 -6.67
CA PHE A 47 17.87 1.83 -6.27
C PHE A 47 18.65 0.86 -5.37
N ARG A 48 18.01 0.22 -4.38
CA ARG A 48 18.68 -0.79 -3.53
C ARG A 48 19.17 -2.02 -4.29
N LYS A 49 18.61 -2.32 -5.46
CA LYS A 49 19.00 -3.46 -6.29
C LYS A 49 20.14 -3.10 -7.25
N ASP A 50 20.23 -1.84 -7.66
CA ASP A 50 21.37 -1.31 -8.43
C ASP A 50 22.61 -1.05 -7.54
N ASP A 51 22.42 -0.83 -6.23
CA ASP A 51 23.50 -0.59 -5.26
C ASP A 51 24.19 -1.89 -4.75
N LYS A 52 23.82 -3.07 -5.26
CA LYS A 52 24.32 -4.39 -4.84
C LYS A 52 24.82 -5.22 -6.02
#